data_AF-A0A7S1DQR2-F1
#
_entry.id   AF-A0A7S1DQR2-F1
#
_cell.length_a   1.000
_cell.length_b   1.000
_cell.length_c   1.000
_cell.angle_alpha   90.00
_cell.angle_beta   90.00
_cell.angle_gamma   90.00
#
_symmetry.space_group_name_H-M   'P 1'
#
loop_
_entity.id
_entity.type
_entity.pdbx_description
1 polymer ?
#
loop_
_entity_poly.entity_id
_entity_poly.type
_entity_poly.pdbx_seq_one_letter_code
_entity_poly.pdbx_strand_id
1 'polypeptide(L)'
;GAPGEGFKLAMRTLDVFRTSVAAAALGFARRALQEGLAQAKARPMFGARLADLPLTQAKLADMACTVEASALLVYRAAWLRDQGRTITREAAMAKLMATEGAQRVIDAAVQLFGGRGVRRGEIVESLYREIR
;
A
#
# COMPACT_ATOMS: atom_id res chain seq x y z
N GLY A 1 -15.99 27.92 12.41
CA GLY A 1 -16.79 28.41 11.26
C GLY A 1 -18.09 28.99 11.77
N ALA A 2 -18.81 29.72 10.94
CA ALA A 2 -20.13 30.24 11.26
C ALA A 2 -21.18 29.11 11.35
N PRO A 3 -22.34 29.35 11.99
CA PRO A 3 -23.47 28.42 11.94
C PRO A 3 -23.79 28.01 10.49
N GLY A 4 -23.91 26.70 10.23
CA GLY A 4 -24.18 26.14 8.89
C GLY A 4 -22.94 25.76 8.06
N GLU A 5 -21.73 26.12 8.48
CA GLU A 5 -20.50 25.84 7.70
C GLU A 5 -19.80 24.52 8.05
N GLY A 6 -20.31 23.79 9.05
CA GLY A 6 -19.65 22.61 9.62
C GLY A 6 -19.33 21.52 8.58
N PHE A 7 -20.27 21.23 7.67
CA PHE A 7 -20.08 20.22 6.63
C PHE A 7 -18.95 20.57 5.66
N LYS A 8 -18.90 21.83 5.20
CA LYS A 8 -17.85 22.31 4.28
C LYS A 8 -16.48 22.26 4.94
N LEU A 9 -16.39 22.65 6.22
CA LEU A 9 -15.15 22.58 6.98
C LEU A 9 -14.68 21.14 7.16
N ALA A 10 -15.59 20.22 7.51
CA ALA A 10 -15.30 18.79 7.65
C ALA A 10 -14.76 18.19 6.33
N MET A 11 -15.39 18.50 5.19
CA MET A 11 -14.94 18.01 3.89
C MET A 11 -13.55 18.54 3.51
N ARG A 12 -13.26 19.82 3.77
CA ARG A 12 -11.93 20.40 3.54
C ARG A 12 -10.86 19.69 4.38
N THR A 13 -11.17 19.40 5.63
CA THR A 13 -10.28 18.66 6.53
C THR A 13 -10.01 17.24 6.02
N LEU A 14 -11.05 16.54 5.58
CA LEU A 14 -10.92 15.19 5.01
C LEU A 14 -10.10 15.16 3.72
N ASP A 15 -10.21 16.17 2.86
CA ASP A 15 -9.40 16.24 1.64
C ASP A 15 -7.90 16.34 1.94
N VAL A 16 -7.51 16.95 3.07
CA VAL A 16 -6.12 16.95 3.53
C VAL A 16 -5.70 15.56 4.03
N PHE A 17 -6.52 14.92 4.86
CA PHE A 17 -6.18 13.64 5.48
C PHE A 17 -6.28 12.42 4.53
N ARG A 18 -7.04 12.52 3.43
CA ARG A 18 -7.11 11.44 2.42
C ARG A 18 -5.73 11.08 1.88
N THR A 19 -4.90 12.09 1.60
CA THR A 19 -3.54 11.87 1.10
C THR A 19 -2.63 11.25 2.16
N SER A 20 -2.79 11.60 3.44
CA SER A 20 -1.99 11.00 4.52
C SER A 20 -2.38 9.54 4.79
N VAL A 21 -3.67 9.19 4.70
CA VAL A 21 -4.13 7.79 4.78
C VAL A 21 -3.58 6.98 3.60
N ALA A 22 -3.59 7.56 2.40
CA ALA A 22 -2.97 6.93 1.23
C ALA A 22 -1.46 6.68 1.45
N ALA A 23 -0.75 7.64 2.05
CA ALA A 23 0.66 7.49 2.40
C ALA A 23 0.91 6.40 3.46
N ALA A 24 0.03 6.27 4.46
CA ALA A 24 0.11 5.19 5.45
C ALA A 24 -0.06 3.81 4.79
N ALA A 25 -1.07 3.64 3.92
CA ALA A 25 -1.28 2.41 3.16
C ALA A 25 -0.08 2.07 2.26
N LEU A 26 0.51 3.06 1.59
CA LEU A 26 1.74 2.90 0.84
C LEU A 26 2.90 2.39 1.71
N GLY A 27 3.02 2.88 2.94
CA GLY A 27 4.01 2.41 3.92
C GLY A 27 3.86 0.92 4.23
N PHE A 28 2.64 0.46 4.51
CA PHE A 28 2.34 -0.95 4.72
C PHE A 28 2.67 -1.81 3.49
N ALA A 29 2.30 -1.35 2.28
CA ALA A 29 2.61 -2.03 1.03
C ALA A 29 4.13 -2.16 0.80
N ARG A 30 4.89 -1.08 1.04
CA ARG A 30 6.36 -1.09 0.94
C ARG A 30 6.97 -2.11 1.89
N ARG A 31 6.49 -2.17 3.13
CA ARG A 31 6.95 -3.17 4.10
C ARG A 31 6.66 -4.59 3.64
N ALA A 32 5.44 -4.86 3.19
CA ALA A 32 5.07 -6.19 2.69
C ALA A 32 5.90 -6.64 1.48
N LEU A 33 6.21 -5.71 0.56
CA LEU A 33 7.11 -6.01 -0.56
C LEU A 33 8.53 -6.39 -0.10
N GLN A 34 9.07 -5.68 0.90
CA GLN A 34 10.39 -5.99 1.47
C GLN A 34 10.40 -7.38 2.11
N GLU A 35 9.40 -7.69 2.94
CA GLU A 35 9.26 -9.00 3.58
C GLU A 35 9.10 -10.11 2.54
N GLY A 36 8.24 -9.91 1.54
CA GLY A 36 8.01 -10.86 0.46
C GLY A 36 9.28 -11.14 -0.37
N LEU A 37 10.05 -10.10 -0.71
CA LEU A 37 11.31 -10.24 -1.43
C LEU A 37 12.37 -10.98 -0.60
N ALA A 38 12.48 -10.65 0.69
CA ALA A 38 13.41 -11.31 1.59
C ALA A 38 13.08 -12.80 1.73
N GLN A 39 11.80 -13.14 1.96
CA GLN A 39 11.32 -14.52 2.02
C GLN A 39 11.56 -15.27 0.71
N ALA A 40 11.26 -14.65 -0.44
CA ALA A 40 11.47 -15.27 -1.74
C ALA A 40 12.95 -15.62 -2.00
N LYS A 41 13.87 -14.74 -1.60
CA LYS A 41 15.33 -14.98 -1.73
C LYS A 41 15.86 -16.02 -0.73
N ALA A 42 15.26 -16.11 0.46
CA ALA A 42 15.74 -16.98 1.52
C ALA A 42 15.15 -18.40 1.46
N ARG A 43 14.00 -18.62 0.81
CA ARG A 43 13.27 -19.89 0.84
C ARG A 43 13.73 -20.86 -0.27
N PRO A 44 14.45 -21.96 0.05
CA PRO A 44 14.70 -23.03 -0.91
C PRO A 44 13.45 -23.87 -1.17
N MET A 45 13.21 -24.24 -2.43
CA MET A 45 12.14 -25.15 -2.86
C MET A 45 12.41 -25.67 -4.27
N PHE A 46 12.03 -26.93 -4.54
CA PHE A 46 12.16 -27.57 -5.86
C PHE A 46 13.57 -27.49 -6.48
N GLY A 47 14.62 -27.57 -5.65
CA GLY A 47 16.01 -27.47 -6.11
C GLY A 47 16.49 -26.05 -6.45
N ALA A 48 15.66 -25.02 -6.24
CA ALA A 48 15.97 -23.61 -6.46
C ALA A 48 15.53 -22.76 -5.25
N ARG A 49 15.53 -21.43 -5.37
CA ARG A 49 14.87 -20.52 -4.43
C ARG A 49 13.48 -20.16 -4.93
N LEU A 50 12.60 -19.75 -4.02
CA LEU A 50 11.26 -19.27 -4.36
C LEU A 50 11.33 -18.09 -5.36
N ALA A 51 12.34 -17.21 -5.24
CA ALA A 51 12.60 -16.10 -6.15
C ALA A 51 13.01 -16.52 -7.58
N ASP A 52 13.42 -17.77 -7.80
CA ASP A 52 13.81 -18.28 -9.12
C ASP A 52 12.59 -18.77 -9.92
N LEU A 53 11.44 -18.94 -9.27
CA LEU A 53 10.21 -19.38 -9.93
C LEU A 53 9.55 -18.22 -10.70
N PRO A 54 9.19 -18.39 -11.99
CA PRO A 54 8.61 -17.31 -12.80
C PRO A 54 7.35 -16.68 -12.21
N LEU A 55 6.49 -17.48 -11.58
CA LEU A 55 5.27 -16.98 -10.92
C LEU A 55 5.59 -16.08 -9.71
N THR A 56 6.66 -16.38 -8.97
CA THR A 56 7.13 -15.53 -7.88
C THR A 56 7.66 -14.21 -8.43
N GLN A 57 8.45 -14.26 -9.50
CA GLN A 57 9.01 -13.07 -10.13
C GLN A 57 7.92 -12.15 -10.66
N ALA A 58 6.93 -12.69 -11.37
CA ALA A 58 5.77 -11.93 -11.85
C ALA A 58 5.01 -11.29 -10.68
N LYS A 59 4.75 -12.05 -9.61
CA LYS A 59 4.05 -11.54 -8.42
C LYS A 59 4.82 -10.42 -7.73
N LEU A 60 6.13 -10.55 -7.54
CA LEU A 60 6.98 -9.50 -6.98
C LEU A 60 7.03 -8.26 -7.89
N ALA A 61 7.05 -8.45 -9.21
CA ALA A 61 7.00 -7.35 -10.18
C ALA A 61 5.67 -6.59 -10.08
N ASP A 62 4.53 -7.28 -10.05
CA ASP A 62 3.22 -6.66 -9.88
C ASP A 62 3.09 -5.89 -8.56
N MET A 63 3.64 -6.45 -7.48
CA MET A 63 3.70 -5.78 -6.18
C MET A 63 4.51 -4.49 -6.27
N ALA A 64 5.69 -4.52 -6.90
CA ALA A 64 6.56 -3.36 -7.06
C ALA A 64 5.90 -2.27 -7.93
N CYS A 65 5.32 -2.66 -9.07
CA CYS A 65 4.58 -1.74 -9.94
C CYS A 65 3.41 -1.07 -9.21
N THR A 66 2.67 -1.83 -8.39
CA THR A 66 1.57 -1.31 -7.57
C THR A 66 2.08 -0.28 -6.56
N VAL A 67 3.15 -0.59 -5.83
CA VAL A 67 3.77 0.32 -4.86
C VAL A 67 4.23 1.62 -5.52
N GLU A 68 4.90 1.55 -6.66
CA GLU A 68 5.40 2.74 -7.35
C GLU A 68 4.27 3.59 -7.95
N ALA A 69 3.24 2.97 -8.54
CA ALA A 69 2.06 3.67 -9.02
C ALA A 69 1.32 4.38 -7.87
N SER A 70 1.13 3.71 -6.73
CA SER A 70 0.53 4.30 -5.53
C SER A 70 1.37 5.47 -5.01
N ALA A 71 2.70 5.33 -4.97
CA ALA A 71 3.60 6.40 -4.54
C ALA A 71 3.49 7.64 -5.43
N LEU A 72 3.50 7.47 -6.76
CA LEU A 72 3.35 8.57 -7.70
C LEU A 72 2.05 9.34 -7.50
N LEU A 73 0.92 8.64 -7.28
CA LEU A 73 -0.36 9.29 -7.03
C LEU A 73 -0.39 10.02 -5.68
N VAL A 74 0.14 9.39 -4.62
CA VAL A 74 0.22 9.99 -3.27
C VAL A 74 1.03 11.27 -3.30
N TYR A 75 2.25 11.22 -3.84
CA TYR A 75 3.14 12.38 -3.85
C TYR A 75 2.70 13.44 -4.85
N ARG A 76 2.06 13.08 -5.97
CA ARG A 76 1.44 14.05 -6.88
C ARG A 76 0.31 14.83 -6.20
N ALA A 77 -0.57 14.14 -5.46
CA ALA A 77 -1.64 14.79 -4.72
C ALA A 77 -1.09 15.71 -3.63
N ALA A 78 -0.09 15.27 -2.87
CA ALA A 78 0.58 16.08 -1.86
C ALA A 78 1.23 17.33 -2.48
N TRP A 79 2.01 17.15 -3.54
CA TRP A 79 2.68 18.26 -4.23
C TRP A 79 1.69 19.29 -4.76
N LEU A 80 0.61 18.88 -5.44
CA LEU A 80 -0.40 19.81 -5.94
C LEU A 80 -1.04 20.65 -4.83
N ARG A 81 -1.30 20.03 -3.67
CA ARG A 81 -1.84 20.73 -2.51
C ARG A 81 -0.84 21.76 -1.97
N ASP A 82 0.43 21.41 -1.88
CA ASP A 82 1.47 22.31 -1.40
C ASP A 82 1.69 23.50 -2.37
N GLN A 83 1.32 23.33 -3.65
CA GLN A 83 1.20 24.43 -4.62
C GLN A 83 -0.11 25.24 -4.51
N GLY A 84 -0.91 25.02 -3.47
CA GLY A 84 -2.18 25.71 -3.24
C GLY A 84 -3.32 25.29 -4.19
N ARG A 85 -3.19 24.19 -4.93
CA ARG A 85 -4.25 23.68 -5.81
C ARG A 85 -5.30 22.91 -5.01
N THR A 86 -6.55 22.93 -5.48
CA THR A 86 -7.59 22.00 -5.01
C THR A 86 -7.29 20.58 -5.51
N ILE A 87 -7.29 19.60 -4.61
CA ILE A 87 -6.84 18.22 -4.89
C ILE A 87 -7.92 17.15 -4.67
N THR A 88 -9.21 17.51 -4.61
CA THR A 88 -10.28 16.55 -4.27
C THR A 88 -10.24 15.29 -5.16
N ARG A 89 -9.98 15.45 -6.46
CA ARG A 89 -9.85 14.32 -7.41
C ARG A 89 -8.56 13.52 -7.16
N GLU A 90 -7.43 14.20 -7.07
CA GLU A 90 -6.12 13.57 -6.92
C GLU A 90 -5.97 12.85 -5.58
N ALA A 91 -6.49 13.42 -4.49
CA ALA A 91 -6.57 12.80 -3.17
C ALA A 91 -7.43 11.52 -3.20
N ALA A 92 -8.58 11.56 -3.89
CA ALA A 92 -9.45 10.39 -4.04
C ALA A 92 -8.77 9.27 -4.83
N MET A 93 -8.12 9.60 -5.95
CA MET A 93 -7.35 8.63 -6.75
C MET A 93 -6.20 8.02 -5.95
N ALA A 94 -5.42 8.85 -5.24
CA ALA A 94 -4.32 8.39 -4.40
C ALA A 94 -4.82 7.46 -3.29
N LYS A 95 -5.89 7.84 -2.58
CA LYS A 95 -6.46 7.04 -1.50
C LYS A 95 -6.95 5.69 -2.01
N LEU A 96 -7.74 5.68 -3.09
CA LEU A 96 -8.25 4.44 -3.69
C LEU A 96 -7.10 3.52 -4.12
N MET A 97 -6.17 4.03 -4.94
CA MET A 97 -5.09 3.21 -5.48
C MET A 97 -4.14 2.71 -4.38
N ALA A 98 -3.82 3.54 -3.39
CA ALA A 98 -2.93 3.14 -2.31
C ALA A 98 -3.57 2.10 -1.38
N THR A 99 -4.83 2.24 -0.97
CA THR A 99 -5.45 1.27 -0.05
C THR A 99 -5.74 -0.06 -0.72
N GLU A 100 -6.33 -0.05 -1.92
CA GLU A 100 -6.60 -1.29 -2.68
C GLU A 100 -5.30 -1.93 -3.19
N GLY A 101 -4.31 -1.11 -3.54
CA GLY A 101 -2.97 -1.58 -3.89
C GLY A 101 -2.27 -2.25 -2.72
N ALA A 102 -2.29 -1.63 -1.53
CA ALA A 102 -1.68 -2.17 -0.34
C ALA A 102 -2.30 -3.50 0.08
N GLN A 103 -3.64 -3.63 0.06
CA GLN A 103 -4.31 -4.91 0.34
C GLN A 103 -3.79 -6.02 -0.58
N ARG A 104 -3.68 -5.78 -1.89
CA ARG A 104 -3.18 -6.75 -2.87
C ARG A 104 -1.71 -7.10 -2.64
N VAL A 105 -0.87 -6.11 -2.33
CA VAL A 105 0.56 -6.32 -2.07
C VAL A 105 0.76 -7.13 -0.78
N ILE A 106 0.01 -6.83 0.27
CA ILE A 106 0.10 -7.52 1.56
C ILE A 106 -0.41 -8.95 1.44
N ASP A 107 -1.54 -9.17 0.76
CA ASP A 107 -2.06 -10.51 0.47
C ASP A 107 -1.05 -11.37 -0.32
N ALA A 108 -0.43 -10.79 -1.36
CA ALA A 108 0.62 -11.47 -2.10
C ALA A 108 1.83 -11.83 -1.21
N ALA A 109 2.23 -10.95 -0.29
CA ALA A 109 3.30 -11.22 0.66
C ALA A 109 2.94 -12.34 1.64
N VAL A 110 1.71 -12.37 2.16
CA VAL A 110 1.20 -13.49 2.98
C VAL A 110 1.32 -14.81 2.22
N GLN A 111 0.92 -14.83 0.95
CA GLN A 111 1.02 -16.04 0.13
C GLN A 111 2.46 -16.52 -0.08
N LEU A 112 3.44 -15.61 -0.23
CA LEU A 112 4.87 -15.97 -0.35
C LEU A 112 5.43 -16.61 0.93
N PHE A 113 4.84 -16.33 2.09
CA PHE A 113 5.19 -16.97 3.36
C PHE A 113 4.51 -18.33 3.55
N GLY A 114 3.54 -18.70 2.71
CA GLY A 114 2.76 -19.93 2.84
C GLY A 114 2.05 -20.00 4.20
N GLY A 115 2.10 -21.15 4.88
CA GLY A 115 1.47 -21.30 6.20
C GLY A 115 1.99 -20.34 7.27
N ARG A 116 3.22 -19.81 7.14
CA ARG A 116 3.71 -18.77 8.05
C ARG A 116 3.02 -17.43 7.83
N GLY A 117 2.48 -17.15 6.65
CA GLY A 117 1.85 -15.85 6.35
C GLY A 117 0.66 -15.52 7.25
N VAL A 118 0.03 -16.54 7.86
CA VAL A 118 -1.10 -16.39 8.79
C VAL A 118 -0.73 -16.72 10.24
N ARG A 119 0.56 -16.94 10.52
CA ARG A 119 1.03 -17.21 11.88
C ARG A 119 1.11 -15.89 12.64
N ARG A 120 0.36 -15.78 13.74
CA ARG A 120 0.39 -14.62 14.63
C ARG A 120 1.82 -14.26 15.02
N GLY A 121 2.16 -12.98 14.87
CA GLY A 121 3.48 -12.43 15.18
C GLY A 121 4.42 -12.32 13.98
N GLU A 122 4.07 -12.90 12.83
CA GLU A 122 4.76 -12.59 11.58
C GLU A 122 4.36 -11.19 11.10
N ILE A 123 5.31 -10.46 10.52
CA ILE A 123 5.07 -9.07 10.09
C ILE A 123 3.95 -9.01 9.04
N VAL A 124 3.98 -9.91 8.05
CA VAL A 124 2.96 -9.96 7.00
C VAL A 124 1.55 -10.28 7.54
N GLU A 125 1.46 -11.03 8.64
CA GLU A 125 0.19 -11.30 9.33
C GLU A 125 -0.36 -10.04 9.99
N SER A 126 0.48 -9.25 10.66
CA SER A 126 0.04 -7.97 11.25
C SER A 126 -0.39 -6.96 10.20
N LEU A 127 0.39 -6.84 9.13
CA LEU A 127 0.07 -5.95 8.01
C LEU A 127 -1.28 -6.31 7.37
N TYR A 128 -1.60 -7.61 7.25
CA TYR A 128 -2.86 -8.06 6.67
C TYR A 128 -4.08 -7.65 7.52
N ARG A 129 -3.94 -7.65 8.85
CA ARG A 129 -4.97 -7.13 9.75
C ARG A 129 -5.07 -5.61 9.74
N GLU A 130 -3.94 -4.92 9.69
CA GLU A 130 -3.86 -3.46 9.80
C GLU A 130 -4.38 -2.72 8.56
N ILE A 131 -4.27 -3.32 7.36
CA ILE A 131 -4.69 -2.66 6.12
C ILE A 131 -6.20 -2.71 5.87
N ARG A 132 -6.94 -3.56 6.61
CA ARG A 132 -8.36 -3.79 6.40
C ARG A 132 -9.25 -2.81 7.16
#